data_AF-A0A7C6AHR9-F1
#
_entry.id   AF-A0A7C6AHR9-F1
#
_cell.length_a   1.000
_cell.length_b   1.000
_cell.length_c   1.000
_cell.angle_alpha   90.00
_cell.angle_beta   90.00
_cell.angle_gamma   90.00
#
_symmetry.space_group_name_H-M   'P 1'
#
loop_
_entity.id
_entity.type
_entity.pdbx_description
1 polymer ?
#
loop_
_entity_poly.entity_id
_entity_poly.type
_entity_poly.pdbx_seq_one_letter_code
_entity_poly.pdbx_strand_id
1 'polypeptide(L)'
;RAVMEGVAFALRDCYDVFKELGITANELLIRGGGGRIPLWRQIIADVFGCRILAAEAEEAAYKQGRSRGSDRESGWGKRAQEKSL
;
A
#
# COMPACT_ATOMS: atom_id res chain seq x y z
N ARG A 1 -12.43 5.44 -18.53
CA ARG A 1 -12.69 4.45 -17.45
C ARG A 1 -12.10 3.09 -17.80
N ALA A 2 -12.41 2.52 -18.97
CA ALA A 2 -11.90 1.21 -19.43
C ALA A 2 -10.38 1.01 -19.30
N VAL A 3 -9.56 2.01 -19.67
CA VAL A 3 -8.09 1.91 -19.52
C VAL A 3 -7.67 1.77 -18.05
N MET A 4 -8.29 2.55 -17.15
CA MET A 4 -8.03 2.48 -15.72
C MET A 4 -8.43 1.11 -15.17
N GLU A 5 -9.62 0.63 -15.50
CA GLU A 5 -10.08 -0.70 -15.09
C GLU A 5 -9.12 -1.80 -15.57
N GLY A 6 -8.67 -1.74 -16.83
CA GLY A 6 -7.67 -2.67 -17.36
C GLY A 6 -6.36 -2.67 -16.56
N VAL A 7 -5.85 -1.50 -16.20
CA VAL A 7 -4.65 -1.38 -15.35
C VAL A 7 -4.91 -1.95 -13.95
N ALA A 8 -6.09 -1.68 -13.36
CA ALA A 8 -6.44 -2.18 -12.03
C ALA A 8 -6.54 -3.72 -12.00
N PHE A 9 -7.11 -4.34 -13.04
CA PHE A 9 -7.18 -5.79 -13.16
C PHE A 9 -5.80 -6.44 -13.35
N ALA A 10 -4.93 -5.83 -14.15
CA ALA A 10 -3.55 -6.32 -14.30
C ALA A 10 -2.79 -6.29 -12.95
N LEU A 11 -2.97 -5.24 -12.15
CA LEU A 11 -2.37 -5.16 -10.82
C LEU A 11 -3.00 -6.18 -9.85
N ARG A 12 -4.30 -6.47 -9.99
CA ARG A 12 -5.01 -7.45 -9.17
C ARG A 12 -4.51 -8.87 -9.41
N ASP A 13 -4.21 -9.21 -10.65
CA ASP A 13 -3.62 -10.49 -11.02
C ASP A 13 -2.29 -10.73 -10.29
N CYS A 14 -1.40 -9.73 -10.28
CA CYS A 14 -0.17 -9.79 -9.48
C CYS A 14 -0.44 -9.93 -7.98
N TYR A 15 -1.50 -9.29 -7.48
CA TYR A 15 -1.88 -9.38 -6.07
C TYR A 15 -2.45 -10.73 -5.67
N ASP A 16 -3.18 -11.41 -6.56
CA ASP A 16 -3.68 -12.74 -6.27
C ASP A 16 -2.52 -13.75 -6.17
N VAL A 17 -1.43 -13.59 -6.95
CA VAL A 17 -0.18 -14.37 -6.73
C VAL A 17 0.41 -14.11 -5.34
N PHE A 18 0.42 -12.86 -4.86
CA PHE A 18 0.87 -12.57 -3.50
C PHE A 18 -0.01 -13.23 -2.43
N LYS A 19 -1.33 -13.34 -2.66
CA LYS A 19 -2.22 -14.05 -1.74
C LYS A 19 -1.94 -15.55 -1.70
N GLU A 20 -1.61 -16.17 -2.83
CA GLU A 20 -1.20 -17.58 -2.87
C GLU A 20 0.06 -17.83 -2.02
N LEU A 21 0.95 -16.83 -1.96
CA LEU A 21 2.13 -16.84 -1.08
C LEU A 21 1.82 -16.48 0.39
N GLY A 22 0.55 -16.32 0.75
CA GLY A 22 0.11 -15.99 2.11
C GLY A 22 0.27 -14.51 2.48
N ILE A 23 0.61 -13.65 1.53
CA ILE A 23 0.77 -12.21 1.75
C ILE A 23 -0.57 -11.53 1.49
N THR A 24 -1.24 -11.11 2.56
CA THR A 24 -2.51 -10.37 2.48
C THR A 24 -2.28 -8.91 2.85
N ALA A 25 -2.76 -8.01 2.00
CA ALA A 25 -2.77 -6.58 2.25
C ALA A 25 -4.16 -6.15 2.71
N ASN A 26 -4.25 -5.53 3.88
CA ASN A 26 -5.49 -4.93 4.38
C ASN A 26 -5.67 -3.48 3.87
N GLU A 27 -4.55 -2.84 3.50
CA GLU A 27 -4.48 -1.47 3.06
C GLU A 27 -3.53 -1.38 1.86
N LEU A 28 -3.95 -0.68 0.81
CA LEU A 28 -3.10 -0.39 -0.34
C LEU A 28 -2.72 1.09 -0.30
N LEU A 29 -1.43 1.36 -0.40
CA LEU A 29 -0.91 2.71 -0.43
C LEU A 29 -0.62 3.11 -1.89
N ILE A 30 -1.27 4.16 -2.37
CA ILE A 30 -1.02 4.71 -3.70
C ILE A 30 -0.17 5.97 -3.57
N ARG A 31 0.95 5.96 -4.30
CA ARG A 31 1.89 7.09 -4.42
C ARG A 31 1.90 7.63 -5.85
N GLY A 32 2.27 8.90 -5.99
CA GLY A 32 2.39 9.57 -7.30
C GLY A 32 1.07 10.13 -7.85
N GLY A 33 1.13 10.66 -9.08
CA GLY A 33 0.04 11.43 -9.69
C GLY A 33 -1.29 10.70 -9.82
N GLY A 34 -1.28 9.37 -9.96
CA GLY A 34 -2.50 8.55 -9.99
C GLY A 34 -3.29 8.60 -8.67
N GLY A 35 -2.61 8.67 -7.53
CA GLY A 35 -3.25 8.71 -6.20
C GLY A 35 -4.09 9.98 -5.95
N ARG A 36 -3.83 11.05 -6.70
CA ARG A 36 -4.60 12.31 -6.62
C ARG A 36 -5.95 12.23 -7.31
N ILE A 37 -6.14 11.28 -8.23
CA ILE A 37 -7.37 11.13 -9.01
C ILE A 37 -8.40 10.36 -8.17
N PRO A 38 -9.53 10.97 -7.75
CA PRO A 38 -10.52 10.31 -6.91
C PRO A 38 -11.13 9.06 -7.56
N LEU A 39 -11.43 9.15 -8.86
CA LEU A 39 -11.96 8.04 -9.64
C LEU A 39 -10.99 6.85 -9.67
N TRP A 40 -9.69 7.11 -9.77
CA TRP A 40 -8.68 6.06 -9.78
C TRP A 40 -8.60 5.32 -8.45
N ARG A 41 -8.67 6.06 -7.34
CA ARG A 41 -8.73 5.48 -5.99
C ARG A 41 -9.94 4.59 -5.81
N GLN A 42 -11.11 5.00 -6.31
CA GLN A 42 -12.32 4.20 -6.21
C GLN A 42 -12.20 2.91 -7.03
N ILE A 43 -11.72 2.99 -8.28
CA ILE A 43 -11.52 1.82 -9.13
C ILE A 43 -10.58 0.81 -8.45
N ILE A 44 -9.46 1.27 -7.89
CA ILE A 44 -8.52 0.39 -7.20
C ILE A 44 -9.13 -0.18 -5.92
N ALA A 45 -9.88 0.63 -5.14
CA ALA A 45 -10.58 0.13 -3.95
C ALA A 45 -11.58 -0.98 -4.29
N ASP A 46 -12.38 -0.78 -5.35
CA ASP A 46 -13.39 -1.73 -5.81
C ASP A 46 -12.76 -3.03 -6.32
N VAL A 47 -11.67 -2.94 -7.08
CA VAL A 47 -10.99 -4.11 -7.66
C VAL A 47 -10.20 -4.92 -6.62
N PHE A 48 -9.57 -4.25 -5.66
CA PHE A 48 -8.74 -4.92 -4.65
C PHE A 48 -9.53 -5.34 -3.41
N GLY A 49 -10.68 -4.70 -3.14
CA GLY A 49 -11.47 -4.93 -1.94
C GLY A 49 -10.78 -4.47 -0.65
N CYS A 50 -9.81 -3.56 -0.77
CA CYS A 50 -8.97 -3.09 0.34
C CYS A 50 -9.07 -1.57 0.48
N ARG A 51 -8.74 -1.07 1.68
CA ARG A 51 -8.73 0.37 1.92
C ARG A 51 -7.58 1.03 1.17
N ILE A 52 -7.86 2.09 0.42
CA ILE A 52 -6.85 2.84 -0.32
C ILE A 52 -6.41 4.07 0.47
N LEU A 53 -5.12 4.13 0.78
CA LEU A 53 -4.47 5.29 1.36
C LEU A 53 -3.76 6.05 0.23
N ALA A 54 -4.08 7.32 0.08
CA ALA A 54 -3.38 8.21 -0.84
C ALA A 54 -2.53 9.16 -0.01
N ALA A 55 -1.25 9.20 -0.30
CA ALA A 55 -0.34 10.04 0.45
C ALA A 55 0.53 10.82 -0.54
N GLU A 56 0.56 12.14 -0.37
CA GLU A 56 1.14 13.08 -1.34
C GLU A 56 2.67 13.17 -1.27
N ALA A 57 3.28 12.83 -0.13
CA ALA A 57 4.72 12.93 0.10
C ALA A 57 5.28 11.63 0.70
N GLU A 58 6.51 11.25 0.34
CA GLU A 58 7.20 10.04 0.80
C GLU A 58 7.15 9.88 2.34
N GLU A 59 7.30 10.97 3.10
CA GLU A 59 7.14 10.97 4.56
C GLU A 59 5.74 10.61 5.06
N ALA A 60 4.68 10.99 4.33
CA ALA A 60 3.32 10.91 4.85
C ALA A 60 2.87 9.45 5.08
N ALA A 61 3.18 8.50 4.19
CA ALA A 61 2.85 7.11 4.46
C ALA A 61 3.78 6.42 5.45
N TYR A 62 5.05 6.86 5.56
CA TYR A 62 5.92 6.36 6.61
C TYR A 62 5.38 6.77 7.99
N LYS A 63 4.99 8.04 8.14
CA LYS A 63 4.35 8.56 9.37
C LYS A 63 2.96 7.94 9.61
N GLN A 64 2.16 7.70 8.57
CA GLN A 64 0.82 7.14 8.70
C GLN A 64 0.83 5.63 9.00
N GLY A 65 1.82 4.88 8.50
CA GLY A 65 2.11 3.52 8.93
C GLY A 65 2.70 3.44 10.35
N ARG A 66 3.57 4.38 10.72
CA ARG A 66 4.22 4.43 12.05
C ARG A 66 3.27 4.89 13.17
N SER A 67 2.34 5.80 12.90
CA SER A 67 1.36 6.27 13.90
C SER A 67 0.33 5.20 14.29
N ARG A 68 0.06 4.21 13.44
CA ARG A 68 -0.79 3.04 13.77
C ARG A 68 0.02 1.84 14.30
N GLY A 69 1.35 1.88 14.20
CA GLY A 69 2.25 0.86 14.76
C GLY A 69 2.50 0.97 16.26
N SER A 70 1.82 1.88 16.97
CA SER A 70 2.01 2.06 18.42
C SER A 70 1.51 0.90 19.28
N ASP A 71 0.77 -0.07 18.72
CA ASP A 71 0.28 -1.27 19.46
C ASP A 71 0.94 -2.59 19.06
N ARG A 72 2.01 -2.58 18.24
CA ARG A 72 2.83 -3.79 18.01
C ARG A 72 4.31 -3.44 17.94
N GLU A 73 4.83 -2.91 19.03
CA GLU A 73 6.27 -2.81 19.25
C GLU A 73 6.82 -4.17 19.70
N SER A 74 7.12 -5.06 18.75
CA SER A 74 8.17 -6.06 18.95
C SER A 74 8.84 -6.47 17.63
N GLY A 75 10.08 -5.98 17.44
CA GLY A 75 11.12 -6.80 16.83
C GLY A 75 11.76 -6.38 15.50
N TRP A 76 11.28 -5.35 14.79
CA TRP A 76 11.76 -5.10 13.41
C TRP A 76 12.47 -3.76 13.15
N GLY A 77 12.85 -3.02 14.20
CA GLY A 77 13.50 -1.70 14.06
C GLY A 77 14.93 -1.56 14.64
N LYS A 78 15.40 -2.48 15.49
CA LYS A 78 16.68 -2.28 16.22
C LYS A 78 17.91 -2.92 15.58
N ARG A 79 17.78 -3.74 14.52
CA ARG A 79 18.95 -4.46 13.93
C ARG A 79 19.67 -3.74 12.79
N ALA A 80 19.12 -2.65 12.24
CA ALA A 80 19.68 -2.05 11.02
C ALA A 80 20.65 -0.87 11.27
N GLN A 81 20.86 -0.44 12.52
CA GLN A 81 21.74 0.72 12.81
C GLN A 81 22.98 0.39 13.67
N GLU A 82 23.24 -0.88 13.98
CA GLU A 82 24.38 -1.29 14.82
C GLU A 82 25.41 -2.15 14.05
N LYS A 83 25.70 -1.79 12.79
CA LYS A 83 26.86 -2.32 12.03
C LYS A 83 27.51 -1.24 11.17
N SER A 84 27.68 -0.05 11.73
CA SER A 84 28.61 0.93 11.19
C SER A 84 29.14 1.79 12.32
N LEU A 85 29.96 1.19 13.19
CA LEU A 85 31.13 1.74 13.88
C LEU A 85 31.76 0.65 14.74
#